data_AF-A0A957XWN6-F1
#
_entry.id   AF-A0A957XWN6-F1
#
_cell.length_a   1.000
_cell.length_b   1.000
_cell.length_c   1.000
_cell.angle_alpha   90.00
_cell.angle_beta   90.00
_cell.angle_gamma   90.00
#
_symmetry.space_group_name_H-M   'P 1'
#
loop_
_entity.id
_entity.type
_entity.pdbx_description
1 polymer ?
#
loop_
_entity_poly.entity_id
_entity_poly.type
_entity_poly.pdbx_seq_one_letter_code
_entity_poly.pdbx_strand_id
1 'polypeptide(L)' 'PDEITPLMERCGLRTLLKVGVEGVVSGVEEAVNELHGEAWQAWVELNYRFGQEPSLYGASEHLLYVGEKPV' A
#
# COMPACT_ATOMS: atom_id res chain seq x y z
N PRO A 1 -11.42 2.76 -4.93
CA PRO A 1 -9.94 2.98 -5.02
C PRO A 1 -9.54 4.18 -5.89
N ASP A 2 -10.19 4.35 -7.04
CA ASP A 2 -9.69 5.25 -8.09
C ASP A 2 -9.95 6.74 -7.82
N GLU A 3 -10.98 7.05 -7.05
CA GLU A 3 -11.36 8.45 -6.72
C GLU A 3 -10.42 9.14 -5.72
N ILE A 4 -9.55 8.40 -5.02
CA ILE A 4 -8.66 8.98 -3.99
C ILE A 4 -7.72 10.02 -4.61
N THR A 5 -7.04 9.66 -5.70
CA THR A 5 -6.06 10.54 -6.35
C THR A 5 -6.73 11.79 -6.93
N PRO A 6 -7.81 11.69 -7.74
CA PRO A 6 -8.56 12.87 -8.21
C PRO A 6 -9.08 13.75 -7.08
N LEU A 7 -9.58 13.18 -5.98
CA LEU A 7 -10.07 13.95 -4.85
C LEU A 7 -8.96 14.79 -4.21
N MET A 8 -7.82 14.17 -3.93
CA MET A 8 -6.70 14.83 -3.27
C MET A 8 -6.05 15.90 -4.15
N GLU A 9 -5.94 15.65 -5.45
CA GLU A 9 -5.39 16.62 -6.41
C GLU A 9 -6.31 17.83 -6.59
N ARG A 10 -7.64 17.65 -6.53
CA ARG A 10 -8.60 18.77 -6.47
C ARG A 10 -8.46 19.61 -5.20
N CYS A 11 -7.96 19.02 -4.11
CA CYS A 11 -7.62 19.76 -2.89
C CYS A 11 -6.25 20.47 -2.97
N GLY A 12 -5.56 20.40 -4.12
CA GLY A 12 -4.29 21.09 -4.36
C GLY A 12 -3.06 20.33 -3.87
N LEU A 13 -3.18 19.03 -3.58
CA LEU A 13 -2.04 18.19 -3.20
C LEU A 13 -1.38 17.58 -4.44
N ARG A 14 -0.05 17.52 -4.44
CA ARG A 14 0.72 16.74 -5.42
C ARG A 14 0.83 15.30 -4.92
N THR A 15 0.26 14.36 -5.66
CA THR A 15 0.35 12.93 -5.32
C THR A 15 1.80 12.45 -5.35
N LEU A 16 2.27 11.90 -4.24
CA LEU A 16 3.58 11.24 -4.14
C LEU A 16 3.44 9.73 -4.21
N LEU A 17 2.46 9.16 -3.51
CA LEU A 17 2.30 7.73 -3.38
C LEU A 17 0.84 7.37 -3.09
N LYS A 18 0.39 6.24 -3.65
CA LYS A 18 -0.81 5.52 -3.21
C LYS A 18 -0.41 4.07 -2.99
N VAL A 19 -0.71 3.52 -1.83
CA VAL A 19 -0.30 2.16 -1.45
C VAL A 19 -1.47 1.39 -0.83
N GLY A 20 -1.66 0.15 -1.25
CA GLY A 20 -2.48 -0.85 -0.58
C GLY A 20 -1.90 -1.23 0.77
N VAL A 21 -2.73 -1.20 1.81
CA VAL A 21 -2.39 -1.57 3.18
C VAL A 21 -3.28 -2.74 3.57
N GLU A 22 -2.71 -3.71 4.29
CA GLU A 22 -3.41 -4.94 4.68
C GLU A 22 -3.99 -5.68 3.45
N GLY A 23 -3.16 -5.86 2.41
CA GLY A 23 -3.53 -6.59 1.19
C GLY A 23 -3.29 -8.09 1.32
N VAL A 24 -2.23 -8.59 0.68
CA VAL A 24 -1.89 -10.03 0.65
C VAL A 24 -1.54 -10.64 2.02
N VAL A 25 -1.43 -9.83 3.06
CA VAL A 25 -1.28 -10.28 4.45
C VAL A 25 -2.59 -10.72 5.08
N SER A 26 -3.73 -10.26 4.54
CA SER A 26 -5.06 -10.51 5.10
C SER A 26 -5.35 -12.01 5.15
N GLY A 27 -5.60 -12.52 6.36
CA GLY A 27 -5.89 -13.94 6.62
C GLY A 27 -4.67 -14.85 6.75
N VAL A 28 -3.44 -14.31 6.70
CA VAL A 28 -2.18 -15.06 6.90
C VAL A 28 -1.22 -14.35 7.87
N GLU A 29 -1.75 -13.46 8.72
CA GLU A 29 -0.98 -12.61 9.63
C GLU A 29 -0.11 -13.42 10.58
N GLU A 30 -0.64 -14.50 11.14
CA GLU A 30 0.09 -15.39 12.07
C GLU A 30 1.32 -16.01 11.39
N ALA A 31 1.15 -16.55 10.17
CA ALA A 31 2.25 -17.14 9.41
C ALA A 31 3.33 -16.12 9.03
N VAL A 32 2.92 -14.89 8.71
CA VAL A 32 3.85 -13.78 8.42
C VAL A 32 4.62 -13.36 9.67
N ASN A 33 3.97 -13.34 10.84
CA ASN A 33 4.60 -12.96 12.11
C ASN A 33 5.66 -13.96 12.59
N GLU A 34 5.60 -15.21 12.11
CA GLU A 34 6.60 -16.25 12.36
C GLU A 34 7.83 -16.15 11.44
N LEU A 35 7.79 -15.29 10.40
CA LEU A 35 8.91 -15.14 9.48
C LEU A 35 10.09 -14.42 10.14
N HIS A 36 11.29 -14.93 9.88
CA HIS A 36 12.54 -14.36 10.34
C HIS A 36 13.61 -14.42 9.24
N GLY A 37 14.71 -13.69 9.43
CA GLY A 37 15.87 -13.71 8.52
C GLY A 37 15.49 -13.36 7.08
N GLU A 38 16.00 -14.16 6.12
CA GLU A 38 15.78 -13.93 4.69
C GLU A 38 14.32 -14.02 4.27
N ALA A 39 13.53 -14.90 4.90
CA ALA A 39 12.11 -15.04 4.60
C ALA A 39 11.31 -13.78 4.98
N TRP A 40 11.65 -13.16 6.11
CA TRP A 40 11.08 -11.87 6.51
C TRP A 40 11.46 -10.76 5.53
N GLN A 41 12.73 -10.68 5.10
CA GLN A 41 13.15 -9.68 4.12
C GLN A 41 12.43 -9.86 2.78
N ALA A 42 12.28 -11.09 2.31
CA ALA A 42 11.54 -11.40 1.09
C ALA A 42 10.07 -11.00 1.21
N TRP A 43 9.45 -11.24 2.36
CA TRP A 43 8.08 -10.82 2.65
C TRP A 43 7.94 -9.29 2.64
N VAL A 44 8.83 -8.56 3.29
CA VAL A 44 8.80 -7.08 3.32
C VAL A 44 8.88 -6.50 1.92
N GLU A 45 9.81 -7.00 1.09
CA GLU A 45 9.97 -6.57 -0.30
C GLU A 45 8.72 -6.89 -1.14
N LEU A 46 8.18 -8.11 -0.99
CA LEU A 46 6.97 -8.52 -1.69
C LEU A 46 5.78 -7.64 -1.30
N ASN A 47 5.56 -7.43 -0.01
CA ASN A 47 4.47 -6.61 0.53
C ASN A 47 4.58 -5.16 0.05
N TYR A 48 5.80 -4.58 0.07
CA TYR A 48 6.02 -3.21 -0.41
C TYR A 48 5.78 -3.07 -1.91
N ARG A 49 6.22 -4.05 -2.71
CA ARG A 49 5.96 -4.06 -4.15
C ARG A 49 4.48 -4.22 -4.46
N PHE A 50 3.80 -5.17 -3.81
CA PHE A 50 2.39 -5.45 -4.05
C PHE A 50 1.50 -4.32 -3.58
N GLY A 51 1.87 -3.66 -2.48
CA GLY A 51 1.22 -2.44 -2.02
C GLY A 51 1.23 -1.33 -3.07
N GLN A 52 2.14 -1.31 -4.03
CA GLN A 52 2.19 -0.29 -5.09
C GLN A 52 1.57 -0.73 -6.43
N GLU A 53 1.14 -1.98 -6.55
CA GLU A 53 0.59 -2.53 -7.79
C GLU A 53 -0.88 -2.11 -7.94
N PRO A 54 -1.24 -1.27 -8.93
CA PRO A 54 -2.60 -0.75 -9.02
C PRO A 54 -3.68 -1.82 -9.22
N SER A 55 -3.33 -2.93 -9.88
CA SER A 55 -4.25 -4.05 -10.06
C SER A 55 -4.60 -4.78 -8.75
N LEU A 56 -3.84 -4.56 -7.67
CA LEU A 56 -4.07 -5.16 -6.35
C LEU A 56 -4.79 -4.24 -5.37
N TYR A 57 -5.04 -2.97 -5.70
CA TYR A 57 -5.72 -2.03 -4.79
C TYR A 57 -7.14 -2.47 -4.42
N GLY A 58 -7.84 -3.17 -5.30
CA GLY A 58 -9.16 -3.72 -5.00
C GLY A 58 -9.15 -4.86 -3.98
N ALA A 59 -7.99 -5.47 -3.75
CA ALA A 59 -7.81 -6.57 -2.79
C ALA A 59 -7.15 -6.10 -1.48
N SER A 60 -6.96 -4.79 -1.29
CA SER A 60 -6.44 -4.22 -0.04
C SER A 60 -7.60 -3.83 0.86
N GLU A 61 -7.49 -4.09 2.17
CA GLU A 61 -8.48 -3.62 3.16
C GLU A 61 -8.44 -2.09 3.31
N HIS A 62 -7.24 -1.50 3.17
CA HIS A 62 -7.02 -0.06 3.30
C HIS A 62 -6.15 0.50 2.16
N LEU A 63 -6.25 1.81 1.93
CA LEU A 63 -5.40 2.54 0.99
C LEU A 63 -4.76 3.75 1.69
N LEU A 64 -3.43 3.80 1.69
CA LEU A 64 -2.65 4.95 2.13
C LEU A 64 -2.40 5.88 0.94
N TYR A 65 -2.72 7.16 1.11
CA TYR A 65 -2.35 8.22 0.18
C TYR A 65 -1.31 9.14 0.84
N VAL A 66 -0.22 9.43 0.12
CA VAL A 66 0.78 10.43 0.49
C VAL A 66 0.76 11.54 -0.54
N GLY A 67 0.46 12.75 -0.09
CA GLY A 67 0.47 13.95 -0.90
C GLY A 67 1.36 15.02 -0.31
N GLU A 68 1.98 15.80 -1.17
CA GLU A 68 2.73 16.99 -0.81
C GLU A 68 1.88 18.25 -1.03
N LYS A 69 1.84 19.14 -0.05
CA LYS A 69 1.30 20.48 -0.25
C LYS A 69 2.35 21.35 -0.95
N PRO A 70 2.08 21.88 -2.15
CA PRO A 70 2.99 22.82 -2.81
C PRO A 70 3.22 24.07 -1.94
N VAL A 71 4.45 24.58 -1.95
CA VAL A 71 4.86 25.79 -1.20
C VAL A 71 4.44 27.05 -1.94
#